data_AF-A0A1C6LZW3-F1
#
_entry.id   AF-A0A1C6LZW3-F1
#
_cell.length_a   1.000
_cell.length_b   1.000
_cell.length_c   1.000
_cell.angle_alpha   90.00
_cell.angle_beta   90.00
_cell.angle_gamma   90.00
#
_symmetry.space_group_name_H-M   'P 1'
#
loop_
_entity.id
_entity.type
_entity.pdbx_description
1 polymer ?
#
loop_
_entity_poly.entity_id
_entity_poly.type
_entity_poly.pdbx_seq_one_letter_code
_entity_poly.pdbx_strand_id
1 'polypeptide(L)'
;MLYTYVSEDEDQDPVGPSNALELFSRAAVEVGLIRAGDPLDQNLVDFAMLVVHMCAAIGDNYMQPENPGESVGDRIRGDLRAQ
;
A
#
# COMPACT_ATOMS: atom_id res chain seq x y z
N MET A 1 -3.29 19.52 -34.57
CA MET A 1 -2.62 18.63 -33.61
C MET A 1 -3.71 17.91 -32.83
N LEU A 2 -3.88 16.60 -33.04
CA LEU A 2 -4.75 15.77 -32.21
C LEU A 2 -3.96 15.43 -30.95
N TYR A 3 -4.36 16.00 -29.82
CA TYR A 3 -3.90 15.52 -28.52
C TYR A 3 -4.57 14.17 -28.28
N THR A 4 -3.83 13.08 -28.44
CA THR A 4 -4.22 11.80 -27.87
C THR A 4 -4.12 11.94 -26.36
N TYR A 5 -5.27 12.16 -25.70
CA TYR A 5 -5.42 11.81 -24.30
C TYR A 5 -5.23 10.30 -24.24
N VAL A 6 -4.04 9.86 -23.82
CA VAL A 6 -3.89 8.51 -23.31
C VAL A 6 -4.71 8.53 -22.02
N SER A 7 -5.83 7.81 -21.99
CA SER A 7 -6.49 7.51 -20.73
C SER A 7 -5.50 6.64 -19.95
N GLU A 8 -4.79 7.23 -19.00
CA GLU A 8 -4.13 6.43 -17.96
C GLU A 8 -5.26 5.73 -17.21
N ASP A 9 -5.23 4.40 -17.29
CA ASP A 9 -6.12 3.52 -16.55
C ASP A 9 -5.35 3.12 -15.30
N GLU A 10 -5.45 3.93 -14.24
CA GLU A 10 -4.76 3.68 -12.96
C GLU A 10 -5.12 2.30 -12.38
N ASP A 11 -6.25 1.71 -12.80
CA ASP A 11 -6.71 0.38 -12.36
C ASP A 11 -5.94 -0.77 -13.04
N GLN A 12 -5.23 -0.50 -14.14
CA GLN A 12 -4.36 -1.46 -14.84
C GLN A 12 -2.90 -1.41 -14.36
N ASP A 13 -2.55 -0.40 -13.55
CA ASP A 13 -1.21 -0.30 -13.03
C ASP A 13 -0.95 -1.46 -12.05
N PRO A 14 0.18 -2.16 -12.16
CA PRO A 14 0.52 -3.20 -11.22
C PRO A 14 0.54 -2.61 -9.80
N VAL A 15 -0.46 -2.97 -9.00
CA VAL A 15 -0.46 -2.68 -7.57
C VAL A 15 0.83 -3.24 -7.00
N GLY A 16 1.62 -2.37 -6.37
CA GLY A 16 3.00 -2.65 -5.97
C GLY A 16 3.17 -3.92 -5.12
N PRO A 17 4.43 -4.31 -4.84
CA PRO A 17 4.73 -5.61 -4.24
C PRO A 17 3.89 -5.86 -2.97
N SER A 18 3.25 -7.01 -2.90
CA SER A 18 2.26 -7.40 -1.88
C SER A 18 2.85 -7.82 -0.55
N ASN A 19 4.19 -7.84 -0.42
CA ASN A 19 4.85 -8.15 0.83
C ASN A 19 5.10 -6.87 1.64
N ALA A 20 4.30 -6.70 2.70
CA ALA A 20 4.41 -5.57 3.62
C ALA A 20 5.84 -5.38 4.16
N LEU A 21 6.53 -6.47 4.52
CA LEU A 21 7.88 -6.41 5.06
C LEU A 21 8.90 -5.90 4.05
N GLU A 22 8.77 -6.31 2.78
CA GLU A 22 9.63 -5.83 1.70
C GLU A 22 9.41 -4.34 1.44
N LEU A 23 8.14 -3.91 1.40
CA LEU A 23 7.76 -2.51 1.24
C LEU A 23 8.32 -1.65 2.38
N PHE A 24 8.13 -2.07 3.63
CA PHE A 24 8.62 -1.34 4.79
C PHE A 24 10.15 -1.31 4.83
N SER A 25 10.82 -2.41 4.49
CA SER A 25 12.28 -2.46 4.43
C SER A 25 12.83 -1.52 3.37
N ARG A 26 12.22 -1.48 2.17
CA ARG A 26 12.60 -0.56 1.10
C ARG A 26 12.41 0.89 1.52
N ALA A 27 11.26 1.23 2.11
CA ALA A 27 10.99 2.56 2.60
C ALA A 27 11.98 2.98 3.70
N ALA A 28 12.32 2.09 4.63
CA ALA A 28 13.29 2.33 5.68
C ALA A 28 14.72 2.56 5.12
N VAL A 29 15.12 1.83 4.08
CA VAL A 29 16.38 2.06 3.37
C VAL A 29 16.38 3.40 2.65
N GLU A 30 15.28 3.74 1.96
CA GLU A 30 15.15 4.97 1.18
C GLU A 30 15.31 6.23 2.04
N VAL A 31 14.74 6.22 3.25
CA VAL A 31 14.88 7.35 4.20
C VAL A 31 16.15 7.28 5.06
N GLY A 32 17.00 6.27 4.85
CA GLY A 32 18.26 6.09 5.58
C GLY A 32 18.11 5.62 7.03
N LEU A 33 16.97 5.03 7.39
CA LEU A 33 16.73 4.47 8.72
C LEU A 33 17.55 3.20 8.96
N ILE A 34 17.70 2.38 7.92
CA ILE A 34 18.53 1.16 7.92
C ILE A 34 19.37 1.07 6.63
N ARG A 35 20.35 0.14 6.57
CA ARG A 35 21.04 -0.20 5.30
C ARG A 35 20.33 -1.34 4.58
N ALA A 36 20.58 -1.46 3.28
CA ALA A 36 20.08 -2.59 2.51
C ALA A 36 20.61 -3.92 3.07
N GLY A 37 19.69 -4.84 3.37
CA GLY A 37 20.00 -6.14 3.98
C GLY A 37 19.98 -6.16 5.51
N ASP A 38 19.86 -5.00 6.17
CA ASP A 38 19.62 -4.98 7.62
C ASP A 38 18.21 -5.50 7.93
N PRO A 39 18.02 -6.25 9.02
CA PRO A 39 16.69 -6.68 9.44
C PRO A 39 15.87 -5.47 9.92
N LEU A 40 14.56 -5.52 9.68
CA LEU A 40 13.63 -4.51 10.20
C LEU A 40 13.26 -4.86 11.65
N ASP A 41 13.31 -3.89 12.56
CA ASP A 41 12.87 -4.08 13.94
C ASP A 41 11.36 -4.36 13.98
N GLN A 42 10.93 -5.32 14.80
CA GLN A 42 9.52 -5.70 14.87
C GLN A 42 8.62 -4.54 15.35
N ASN A 43 9.09 -3.67 16.25
CA ASN A 43 8.29 -2.52 16.68
C ASN A 43 8.07 -1.53 15.54
N LEU A 44 9.02 -1.41 14.61
CA LEU A 44 8.87 -0.58 13.42
C LEU A 44 7.87 -1.19 12.44
N VAL A 45 7.90 -2.52 12.26
CA VAL A 45 6.88 -3.25 11.48
C VAL A 45 5.50 -3.01 12.07
N ASP A 46 5.33 -3.19 13.38
CA ASP A 46 4.06 -3.03 14.07
C ASP A 46 3.53 -1.58 13.96
N PHE A 47 4.43 -0.59 14.11
CA PHE A 47 4.08 0.81 13.90
C PHE A 47 3.66 1.11 12.45
N ALA A 48 4.39 0.60 11.46
CA ALA A 48 4.04 0.77 10.05
C ALA A 48 2.68 0.13 9.72
N MET A 49 2.39 -1.05 10.26
CA MET A 49 1.08 -1.70 10.14
C MET A 49 -0.04 -0.86 10.79
N LEU A 50 0.22 -0.23 11.93
CA LEU A 50 -0.75 0.68 12.56
C LEU A 50 -1.08 1.87 11.64
N VAL A 51 -0.07 2.44 10.97
CA VAL A 51 -0.28 3.52 9.99
C VAL A 51 -1.13 3.04 8.82
N VAL A 52 -0.86 1.85 8.28
CA VAL A 52 -1.68 1.23 7.23
C VAL A 52 -3.12 1.06 7.68
N HIS A 53 -3.35 0.62 8.92
CA HIS A 53 -4.69 0.50 9.48
C HIS A 53 -5.40 1.85 9.66
N MET A 54 -4.68 2.91 10.03
CA MET A 54 -5.24 4.27 10.06
C MET A 54 -5.68 4.73 8.65
N CYS A 55 -4.88 4.44 7.62
CA CYS A 55 -5.25 4.71 6.23
C CYS A 55 -6.48 3.89 5.80
N ALA A 56 -6.52 2.59 6.15
CA ALA A 56 -7.68 1.75 5.88
C ALA A 56 -8.95 2.29 6.56
N ALA A 57 -8.86 2.76 7.80
CA ALA A 57 -9.99 3.38 8.49
C ALA A 57 -10.52 4.64 7.80
N ILE A 58 -9.64 5.43 7.17
CA ILE A 58 -10.07 6.55 6.31
C ILE A 58 -10.77 6.00 5.06
N GLY A 59 -10.21 4.94 4.46
CA GLY A 59 -10.75 4.22 3.31
C GLY A 59 -12.14 3.60 3.53
N ASP A 60 -12.49 3.24 4.77
CA ASP A 60 -13.81 2.69 5.11
C ASP A 60 -14.98 3.64 4.75
N ASN A 61 -14.70 4.94 4.58
CA ASN A 61 -15.71 5.93 4.16
C ASN A 61 -16.02 5.90 2.64
N TYR A 62 -15.29 5.09 1.87
CA TYR A 62 -15.37 5.03 0.42
C TYR A 62 -15.65 3.60 -0.02
N MET A 63 -16.61 3.43 -0.93
CA MET A 63 -16.93 2.13 -1.51
C MET A 63 -16.08 1.87 -2.74
N GLN A 64 -15.68 0.61 -2.95
CA GLN A 64 -15.05 0.20 -4.20
C GLN A 64 -16.09 0.25 -5.33
N PRO A 65 -15.87 1.02 -6.41
CA PRO A 65 -16.81 1.07 -7.55
C PRO A 65 -17.00 -0.30 -8.20
N GLU A 66 -15.92 -1.08 -8.27
CA GLU A 66 -15.84 -2.43 -8.85
C GLU A 66 -16.53 -3.49 -7.98
N ASN A 67 -16.57 -3.27 -6.67
CA ASN A 67 -17.13 -4.20 -5.69
C ASN A 67 -17.93 -3.44 -4.62
N PRO A 68 -19.22 -3.16 -4.86
CA PRO A 68 -20.06 -2.38 -3.93
C PRO A 68 -20.26 -3.02 -2.56
N GLY A 69 -19.79 -4.26 -2.34
CA GLY A 69 -19.79 -4.93 -1.04
C GLY A 69 -18.52 -4.73 -0.23
N GLU A 70 -17.51 -4.03 -0.78
CA GLU A 70 -16.18 -3.87 -0.19
C GLU A 70 -15.82 -2.39 -0.12
N SER A 71 -15.33 -1.95 1.04
CA SER A 71 -14.81 -0.58 1.18
C SER A 71 -13.37 -0.47 0.65
N VAL A 72 -12.91 0.75 0.39
CA VAL A 72 -11.49 0.99 0.08
C VAL A 72 -10.60 0.53 1.24
N GLY A 73 -11.07 0.67 2.48
CA GLY A 73 -10.36 0.17 3.65
C GLY A 73 -10.20 -1.35 3.66
N ASP A 74 -11.22 -2.09 3.24
CA ASP A 74 -11.16 -3.55 3.12
C ASP A 74 -10.12 -4.00 2.09
N ARG A 75 -10.09 -3.32 0.93
CA ARG A 75 -9.06 -3.57 -0.10
C ARG A 75 -7.65 -3.30 0.45
N ILE A 76 -7.43 -2.18 1.14
CA ILE A 76 -6.11 -1.85 1.75
C ILE A 76 -5.66 -2.94 2.73
N ARG A 77 -6.57 -3.45 3.58
CA ARG A 77 -6.27 -4.55 4.50
C ARG A 77 -6.03 -5.87 3.76
N GLY A 78 -6.69 -6.08 2.63
CA GLY A 78 -6.56 -7.26 1.78
C GLY A 78 -5.23 -7.34 1.03
N ASP A 79 -4.77 -6.20 0.50
CA ASP A 79 -3.59 -6.09 -0.36
C ASP A 79 -2.27 -6.16 0.43
N LEU A 80 -2.27 -5.66 1.67
CA LEU A 80 -1.06 -5.57 2.51
C LEU A 80 -1.03 -6.69 3.56
N ARG A 81 -0.78 -7.93 3.12
CA ARG A 81 -0.61 -9.08 4.03
C ARG A 81 0.87 -9.28 4.35
N ALA A 82 1.22 -9.23 5.64
CA ALA A 82 2.46 -9.80 6.12
C ALA A 82 2.35 -11.33 6.03
N GLN A 83 3.02 -11.94 5.05
CA GLN A 83 3.20 -13.41 5.01
C GLN A 83 4.41 -13.80 5.85
#